data_AF-A0A971G582-F1
#
_entry.id   AF-A0A971G582-F1
#
_cell.length_a   1.000
_cell.length_b   1.000
_cell.length_c   1.000
_cell.angle_alpha   90.00
_cell.angle_beta   90.00
_cell.angle_gamma   90.00
#
_symmetry.space_group_name_H-M   'P 1'
#
loop_
_entity.id
_entity.type
_entity.pdbx_description
1 polymer ?
#
loop_
_entity_poly.entity_id
_entity_poly.type
_entity_poly.pdbx_seq_one_letter_code
_entity_poly.pdbx_strand_id
1 'polypeptide(L)'
;MITVAQIVSAFREIIGWPYASPGSNNSKGIDCSGAFVYAYNKYKQTIYHGSNRIVRVYCRDVKRVSSVAQLTPGMAIFKSKADTSNLKAEYKPGGKYYNPELPEDFYHIGLVAGVAPLQIINATPPAARVDTRLSGWSHAGYLKEVSYEGPGPKPVPQFAMTTAPSGSTVNLRKSPGKDSVVLRRVPLGEKVNVLEDADDTWWRVRYDNTTGYMMREFLKAL
;
A
#
# COMPACT_ATOMS: atom_id res chain seq x y z
N MET A 1 12.33 -5.43 -12.19
CA MET A 1 11.34 -4.49 -11.64
C MET A 1 10.19 -5.26 -11.02
N ILE A 2 9.86 -4.96 -9.76
CA ILE A 2 8.69 -5.50 -9.04
C ILE A 2 7.49 -4.62 -9.40
N THR A 3 6.30 -5.15 -9.68
CA THR A 3 5.11 -4.30 -9.90
C THR A 3 4.52 -3.80 -8.58
N VAL A 4 3.74 -2.72 -8.61
CA VAL A 4 3.01 -2.28 -7.40
C VAL A 4 2.12 -3.40 -6.85
N ALA A 5 1.40 -4.13 -7.70
CA ALA A 5 0.55 -5.25 -7.27
C ALA A 5 1.37 -6.34 -6.57
N GLN A 6 2.54 -6.68 -7.09
CA GLN A 6 3.45 -7.67 -6.51
C GLN A 6 3.95 -7.26 -5.12
N ILE A 7 4.48 -6.05 -4.97
CA ILE A 7 5.01 -5.60 -3.67
C ILE A 7 3.89 -5.44 -2.64
N VAL A 8 2.71 -4.95 -3.03
CA VAL A 8 1.55 -4.85 -2.14
C VAL A 8 1.07 -6.24 -1.71
N SER A 9 1.01 -7.21 -2.63
CA SER A 9 0.66 -8.60 -2.31
C SER A 9 1.64 -9.20 -1.29
N ALA A 10 2.95 -9.02 -1.51
CA ALA A 10 3.97 -9.51 -0.58
C ALA A 10 3.83 -8.89 0.82
N PHE A 11 3.48 -7.61 0.92
CA PHE A 11 3.22 -6.98 2.22
C PHE A 11 1.92 -7.45 2.86
N ARG A 12 0.87 -7.74 2.08
CA ARG A 12 -0.39 -8.29 2.63
C ARG A 12 -0.17 -9.65 3.30
N GLU A 13 0.76 -10.47 2.78
CA GLU A 13 1.10 -11.79 3.36
C GLU A 13 1.72 -11.73 4.75
N ILE A 14 2.47 -10.67 5.06
CA ILE A 14 3.19 -10.59 6.33
C ILE A 14 2.30 -10.08 7.47
N ILE A 15 1.07 -9.63 7.20
CA ILE A 15 0.17 -9.12 8.23
C ILE A 15 -0.07 -10.22 9.28
N GLY A 16 0.18 -9.89 10.54
CA GLY A 16 0.10 -10.81 11.68
C GLY A 16 1.39 -11.59 11.98
N TRP A 17 2.42 -11.50 11.13
CA TRP A 17 3.71 -12.12 11.45
C TRP A 17 4.34 -11.43 12.67
N PRO A 18 4.98 -12.19 13.58
CA PRO A 18 5.58 -11.65 14.78
C PRO A 18 6.67 -10.64 14.45
N TYR A 19 6.77 -9.57 15.24
CA TYR A 19 7.87 -8.62 15.14
C TYR A 19 9.13 -9.21 15.76
N ALA A 20 10.27 -9.05 15.08
CA ALA A 20 11.60 -9.35 15.64
C ALA A 20 12.63 -8.37 15.06
N SER A 21 13.59 -7.93 15.87
CA SER A 21 14.64 -6.99 15.47
C SER A 21 16.01 -7.45 15.99
N PRO A 22 16.99 -7.75 15.11
CA PRO A 22 16.84 -7.84 13.67
C PRO A 22 15.89 -9.00 13.28
N GLY A 23 15.05 -8.77 12.27
CA GLY A 23 14.12 -9.77 11.77
C GLY A 23 14.84 -10.88 11.00
N SER A 24 14.28 -12.09 11.04
CA SER A 24 14.69 -13.21 10.17
C SER A 24 14.15 -13.10 8.74
N ASN A 25 13.37 -12.05 8.46
CA ASN A 25 12.75 -11.72 7.17
C ASN A 25 11.86 -12.85 6.63
N ASN A 26 11.21 -13.58 7.55
CA ASN A 26 10.27 -14.65 7.28
C ASN A 26 9.20 -14.71 8.38
N SER A 27 8.30 -15.71 8.32
CA SER A 27 7.17 -15.87 9.23
C SER A 27 7.53 -16.05 10.71
N LYS A 28 8.80 -16.29 11.04
CA LYS A 28 9.29 -16.41 12.43
C LYS A 28 9.63 -15.07 13.08
N GLY A 29 9.74 -13.99 12.32
CA GLY A 29 10.10 -12.69 12.87
C GLY A 29 10.53 -11.70 11.80
N ILE A 30 9.91 -10.52 11.77
CA ILE A 30 10.17 -9.47 10.79
C ILE A 30 10.25 -8.08 11.43
N ASP A 31 11.20 -7.25 11.00
CA ASP A 31 11.22 -5.82 11.35
C ASP A 31 10.77 -4.95 10.17
N CYS A 32 10.65 -3.64 10.40
CA CYS A 32 10.11 -2.70 9.43
C CYS A 32 10.83 -2.72 8.09
N SER A 33 12.17 -2.68 8.09
CA SER A 33 12.97 -2.77 6.87
C SER A 33 13.08 -4.20 6.33
N GLY A 34 13.02 -5.20 7.20
CA GLY A 34 13.01 -6.62 6.86
C GLY A 34 11.79 -7.02 6.04
N ALA A 35 10.65 -6.34 6.21
CA ALA A 35 9.49 -6.45 5.35
C ALA A 35 9.80 -6.15 3.88
N PHE A 36 10.63 -5.15 3.62
CA PHE A 36 11.08 -4.82 2.26
C PHE A 36 12.06 -5.86 1.74
N VAL A 37 12.98 -6.35 2.58
CA VAL A 37 13.91 -7.43 2.21
C VAL A 37 13.16 -8.70 1.80
N TYR A 38 12.17 -9.11 2.60
CA TYR A 38 11.27 -10.23 2.27
C TYR A 38 10.59 -10.03 0.92
N ALA A 39 9.92 -8.89 0.72
CA ALA A 39 9.17 -8.60 -0.49
C ALA A 39 10.09 -8.58 -1.74
N TYR A 40 11.28 -8.00 -1.64
CA TYR A 40 12.24 -7.96 -2.75
C TYR A 40 12.78 -9.34 -3.10
N ASN A 41 13.16 -10.14 -2.08
CA ASN A 41 13.68 -11.49 -2.29
C ASN A 41 12.67 -12.39 -3.00
N LYS A 42 11.36 -12.24 -2.71
CA LYS A 42 10.28 -12.98 -3.38
C LYS A 42 10.29 -12.82 -4.90
N TYR A 43 10.75 -11.67 -5.39
CA TYR A 43 10.82 -11.35 -6.82
C TYR A 43 12.26 -11.29 -7.35
N LYS A 44 13.19 -12.00 -6.67
CA LYS A 44 14.61 -12.10 -7.04
C LYS A 44 15.30 -10.73 -7.17
N GLN A 45 14.84 -9.77 -6.38
CA GLN A 45 15.45 -8.44 -6.25
C GLN A 45 16.09 -8.32 -4.87
N THR A 46 16.92 -7.29 -4.67
CA THR A 46 17.56 -7.02 -3.39
C THR A 46 17.36 -5.58 -2.95
N ILE A 47 17.28 -5.38 -1.65
CA ILE A 47 17.22 -4.06 -1.02
C ILE A 47 17.97 -4.12 0.31
N TYR A 48 18.53 -2.98 0.73
CA TYR A 48 19.25 -2.91 2.00
C TYR A 48 18.31 -3.08 3.19
N HIS A 49 18.76 -3.82 4.21
CA HIS A 49 18.02 -4.00 5.47
C HIS A 49 18.26 -2.80 6.42
N GLY A 50 17.60 -1.67 6.14
CA GLY A 50 17.60 -0.53 7.06
C GLY A 50 16.96 0.73 6.48
N SER A 51 15.98 1.28 7.19
CA SER A 51 15.14 2.42 6.75
C SER A 51 15.94 3.64 6.31
N ASN A 52 16.98 4.03 7.07
CA ASN A 52 17.83 5.18 6.75
C ASN A 52 18.58 5.05 5.42
N ARG A 53 18.99 3.83 5.02
CA ARG A 53 19.60 3.63 3.70
C ARG A 53 18.54 3.50 2.62
N ILE A 54 17.44 2.83 2.92
CA ILE A 54 16.34 2.64 1.96
C ILE A 54 15.86 4.01 1.45
N VAL A 55 15.54 4.94 2.35
CA VAL A 55 15.02 6.27 1.96
C VAL A 55 16.01 7.06 1.09
N ARG A 56 17.33 6.96 1.35
CA ARG A 56 18.34 7.77 0.66
C ARG A 56 18.85 7.15 -0.64
N VAL A 57 18.87 5.83 -0.74
CA VAL A 57 19.51 5.11 -1.85
C VAL A 57 18.50 4.41 -2.74
N TYR A 58 17.44 3.86 -2.16
CA TYR A 58 16.47 3.00 -2.85
C TYR A 58 15.16 3.71 -3.15
N CYS A 59 14.97 4.93 -2.67
CA CYS A 59 13.83 5.77 -3.01
C CYS A 59 14.22 6.94 -3.92
N ARG A 60 13.25 7.40 -4.71
CA ARG A 60 13.28 8.66 -5.48
C ARG A 60 12.07 9.52 -5.09
N ASP A 61 12.17 10.82 -5.38
CA ASP A 61 11.12 11.82 -5.13
C ASP A 61 10.55 11.77 -3.72
N VAL A 62 11.43 11.59 -2.73
CA VAL A 62 11.03 11.56 -1.32
C VAL A 62 10.56 12.95 -0.91
N LYS A 63 9.31 13.05 -0.44
CA LYS A 63 8.71 14.31 -0.01
C LYS A 63 8.05 14.17 1.34
N ARG A 64 7.94 15.30 2.05
CA ARG A 64 7.15 15.39 3.28
C ARG A 64 5.66 15.20 2.96
N VAL A 65 4.98 14.39 3.77
CA VAL A 65 3.57 14.05 3.61
C VAL A 65 2.76 14.73 4.72
N SER A 66 1.77 15.51 4.32
CA SER A 66 0.77 16.13 5.19
C SER A 66 -0.65 15.65 4.88
N SER A 67 -0.86 14.98 3.75
CA SER A 67 -2.17 14.50 3.28
C SER A 67 -2.05 13.16 2.57
N VAL A 68 -3.08 12.31 2.70
CA VAL A 68 -3.20 11.03 1.97
C VAL A 68 -3.21 11.22 0.45
N ALA A 69 -3.65 12.38 -0.04
CA ALA A 69 -3.67 12.70 -1.47
C ALA A 69 -2.27 12.76 -2.11
N GLN A 70 -1.21 12.87 -1.30
CA GLN A 70 0.18 12.86 -1.77
C GLN A 70 0.76 11.44 -1.89
N LEU A 71 0.01 10.43 -1.47
CA LEU A 71 0.45 9.04 -1.46
C LEU A 71 -0.05 8.32 -2.71
N THR A 72 0.80 7.43 -3.21
CA THR A 72 0.47 6.45 -4.25
C THR A 72 0.80 5.08 -3.68
N PRO A 73 -0.08 4.08 -3.80
CA PRO A 73 0.29 2.77 -3.29
C PRO A 73 1.49 2.17 -4.04
N GLY A 74 2.26 1.37 -3.32
CA GLY A 74 3.61 0.96 -3.69
C GLY A 74 4.71 1.93 -3.24
N MET A 75 4.38 3.15 -2.78
CA MET A 75 5.38 4.02 -2.15
C MET A 75 5.86 3.44 -0.82
N ALA A 76 7.14 3.67 -0.51
CA ALA A 76 7.65 3.55 0.84
C ALA A 76 7.29 4.83 1.61
N ILE A 77 6.83 4.68 2.85
CA ILE A 77 6.51 5.78 3.76
C ILE A 77 7.29 5.61 5.06
N PHE A 78 7.68 6.72 5.68
CA PHE A 78 8.67 6.75 6.75
C PHE A 78 8.24 7.61 7.94
N LYS A 79 8.60 7.16 9.15
CA LYS A 79 8.60 8.02 10.33
C LYS A 79 10.01 8.56 10.52
N SER A 80 10.11 9.85 10.81
CA SER A 80 11.39 10.52 11.02
C SER A 80 11.40 11.31 12.33
N LYS A 81 12.60 11.62 12.80
CA LYS A 81 12.84 12.52 13.94
C LYS A 81 13.96 13.50 13.61
N ALA A 82 13.84 14.72 14.13
CA ALA A 82 14.86 15.75 13.95
C ALA A 82 16.14 15.46 14.74
N ASP A 83 16.05 14.71 15.85
CA ASP A 83 17.22 14.28 16.61
C ASP A 83 18.04 13.23 15.83
N THR A 84 19.23 13.63 15.41
CA THR A 84 20.20 12.83 14.64
C THR A 84 21.39 12.37 15.47
N SER A 85 21.35 12.51 16.80
CA SER A 85 22.42 12.07 17.71
C SER A 85 22.87 10.63 17.41
N ASN A 86 21.89 9.73 17.32
CA ASN A 86 22.07 8.29 17.04
C ASN A 86 22.18 7.93 15.55
N LEU A 87 22.09 8.91 14.65
CA LEU A 87 22.21 8.66 13.21
C LEU A 87 23.66 8.30 12.88
N LYS A 88 23.86 7.19 12.14
CA LYS A 88 25.19 6.72 11.73
C LYS A 88 25.89 7.79 10.90
N ALA A 89 27.22 7.90 11.05
CA ALA A 89 28.04 8.91 10.37
C ALA A 89 27.89 8.91 8.84
N GLU A 90 27.62 7.74 8.25
CA GLU A 90 27.39 7.61 6.80
C GLU A 90 26.15 8.35 6.27
N TYR A 91 25.22 8.75 7.13
CA TYR A 91 24.04 9.55 6.79
C TYR A 91 24.12 11.00 7.27
N LYS A 92 25.26 11.43 7.84
CA LYS A 92 25.54 12.80 8.32
C LYS A 92 26.38 13.57 7.29
N PRO A 93 26.48 14.91 7.34
CA PRO A 93 27.30 15.69 6.40
C PRO A 93 28.70 15.10 6.18
N GLY A 94 29.08 14.92 4.91
CA GLY A 94 30.33 14.25 4.50
C GLY A 94 30.27 12.72 4.44
N GLY A 95 29.18 12.10 4.90
CA GLY A 95 28.95 10.66 4.83
C GLY A 95 28.56 10.18 3.43
N LYS A 96 28.91 8.92 3.11
CA LYS A 96 28.69 8.30 1.78
C LYS A 96 27.24 8.36 1.29
N TYR A 97 26.29 8.29 2.20
CA TYR A 97 24.86 8.27 1.91
C TYR A 97 24.15 9.49 2.48
N TYR A 98 24.88 10.57 2.76
CA TYR A 98 24.27 11.83 3.17
C TYR A 98 23.44 12.42 2.05
N ASN A 99 22.26 12.92 2.40
CA ASN A 99 21.44 13.73 1.51
C ASN A 99 20.95 14.95 2.31
N PRO A 100 21.34 16.19 1.93
CA PRO A 100 20.92 17.41 2.63
C PRO A 100 19.41 17.67 2.57
N GLU A 101 18.69 17.08 1.61
CA GLU A 101 17.23 17.15 1.52
C GLU A 101 16.53 16.16 2.47
N LEU A 102 17.27 15.21 3.03
CA LEU A 102 16.79 14.20 3.98
C LEU A 102 17.66 14.21 5.25
N PRO A 103 17.69 15.34 6.00
CA PRO A 103 18.57 15.49 7.16
C PRO A 103 18.12 14.66 8.37
N GLU A 104 16.88 14.19 8.42
CA GLU A 104 16.30 13.52 9.58
C GLU A 104 16.79 12.07 9.79
N ASP A 105 16.60 11.55 11.00
CA ASP A 105 16.72 10.11 11.26
C ASP A 105 15.41 9.40 10.92
N PHE A 106 15.41 8.61 9.84
CA PHE A 106 14.27 7.83 9.38
C PHE A 106 14.28 6.47 10.08
N TYR A 107 13.70 6.43 11.27
CA TYR A 107 13.79 5.29 12.18
C TYR A 107 12.75 4.18 11.92
N HIS A 108 11.75 4.44 11.07
CA HIS A 108 10.71 3.46 10.76
C HIS A 108 10.23 3.60 9.32
N ILE A 109 9.85 2.47 8.71
CA ILE A 109 9.40 2.37 7.31
C ILE A 109 8.17 1.47 7.20
N GLY A 110 7.29 1.78 6.27
CA GLY A 110 6.13 0.98 5.88
C GLY A 110 5.83 1.13 4.39
N LEU A 111 4.99 0.25 3.85
CA LEU A 111 4.52 0.33 2.47
C LEU A 111 3.10 0.90 2.43
N VAL A 112 2.86 1.89 1.57
CA VAL A 112 1.50 2.33 1.24
C VAL A 112 0.85 1.24 0.39
N ALA A 113 -0.12 0.52 0.95
CA ALA A 113 -0.88 -0.51 0.27
C ALA A 113 -2.22 -0.01 -0.31
N GLY A 114 -2.73 1.11 0.20
CA GLY A 114 -3.98 1.73 -0.26
C GLY A 114 -4.12 3.17 0.26
N VAL A 115 -4.91 3.99 -0.45
CA VAL A 115 -5.15 5.41 -0.11
C VAL A 115 -6.63 5.76 0.08
N ALA A 116 -7.54 4.88 -0.32
CA ALA A 116 -8.99 5.04 -0.12
C ALA A 116 -9.65 3.65 0.09
N PRO A 117 -9.66 3.11 1.33
CA PRO A 117 -9.12 3.69 2.56
C PRO A 117 -7.59 3.64 2.65
N LEU A 118 -7.01 4.47 3.52
CA LEU A 118 -5.57 4.45 3.79
C LEU A 118 -5.17 3.10 4.44
N GLN A 119 -4.17 2.46 3.85
CA GLN A 119 -3.54 1.25 4.38
C GLN A 119 -2.02 1.39 4.30
N ILE A 120 -1.36 1.45 5.45
CA ILE A 120 0.10 1.44 5.54
C ILE A 120 0.53 0.16 6.25
N ILE A 121 1.09 -0.78 5.49
CA ILE A 121 1.54 -2.06 6.05
C ILE A 121 2.96 -1.87 6.58
N ASN A 122 3.19 -2.21 7.84
CA ASN A 122 4.48 -2.06 8.51
C ASN A 122 4.68 -3.12 9.59
N ALA A 123 5.93 -3.30 10.02
CA ALA A 123 6.28 -4.25 11.09
C ALA A 123 6.89 -3.52 12.30
N THR A 124 6.21 -3.62 13.43
CA THR A 124 6.59 -3.02 14.72
C THR A 124 5.90 -3.81 15.83
N PRO A 125 6.38 -3.81 17.09
CA PRO A 125 5.79 -4.66 18.13
C PRO A 125 4.27 -4.52 18.25
N PRO A 126 3.53 -5.63 18.49
CA PRO A 126 4.03 -7.01 18.61
C PRO A 126 4.16 -7.76 17.27
N ALA A 127 3.59 -7.24 16.17
CA ALA A 127 3.46 -7.94 14.90
C ALA A 127 3.32 -6.96 13.73
N ALA A 128 3.58 -7.44 12.52
CA ALA A 128 3.25 -6.73 11.31
C ALA A 128 1.75 -6.45 11.21
N ARG A 129 1.40 -5.21 10.86
CA ARG A 129 0.04 -4.67 10.95
C ARG A 129 -0.23 -3.62 9.88
N VAL A 130 -1.50 -3.21 9.82
CA VAL A 130 -1.97 -2.11 8.98
C VAL A 130 -2.22 -0.88 9.86
N ASP A 131 -1.50 0.20 9.61
CA ASP A 131 -1.85 1.52 10.12
C ASP A 131 -2.87 2.15 9.16
N THR A 132 -4.01 2.62 9.68
CA THR A 132 -5.11 3.24 8.90
C THR A 132 -5.13 4.78 9.00
N ARG A 133 -4.12 5.36 9.66
CA ARG A 133 -3.98 6.81 9.87
C ARG A 133 -2.57 7.23 9.53
N LEU A 134 -2.41 8.44 9.02
CA LEU A 134 -1.10 9.01 8.68
C LEU A 134 -0.25 9.37 9.92
N SER A 135 -0.82 9.35 11.13
CA SER A 135 -0.15 9.81 12.35
C SER A 135 1.29 9.27 12.52
N GLY A 136 2.25 10.20 12.54
CA GLY A 136 3.69 9.92 12.66
C GLY A 136 4.42 9.57 11.36
N TRP A 137 3.69 9.21 10.31
CA TRP A 137 4.23 9.03 8.96
C TRP A 137 4.44 10.41 8.33
N SER A 138 5.68 10.69 7.97
CA SER A 138 6.18 12.05 7.72
C SER A 138 6.70 12.25 6.31
N HIS A 139 7.20 11.20 5.67
CA HIS A 139 7.83 11.27 4.36
C HIS A 139 7.46 10.05 3.54
N ALA A 140 7.28 10.19 2.24
CA ALA A 140 7.07 9.09 1.32
C ALA A 140 7.85 9.31 0.04
N GLY A 141 8.25 8.22 -0.62
CA GLY A 141 8.90 8.24 -1.92
C GLY A 141 8.68 6.97 -2.71
N TYR A 142 8.96 7.03 -4.00
CA TYR A 142 8.85 5.89 -4.91
C TYR A 142 10.08 5.00 -4.76
N LEU A 143 9.88 3.69 -4.64
CA LEU A 143 10.95 2.70 -4.64
C LEU A 143 11.52 2.55 -6.07
N LYS A 144 12.83 2.69 -6.24
CA LYS A 144 13.47 2.72 -7.57
C LYS A 144 13.25 1.44 -8.40
N GLU A 145 13.21 0.28 -7.75
CA GLU A 145 13.03 -1.04 -8.38
C GLU A 145 11.57 -1.48 -8.53
N VAL A 146 10.63 -0.62 -8.13
CA VAL A 146 9.20 -0.85 -8.31
C VAL A 146 8.73 -0.17 -9.59
N SER A 147 8.11 -0.95 -10.49
CA SER A 147 7.41 -0.41 -11.65
C SER A 147 6.08 0.17 -11.20
N TYR A 148 5.98 1.48 -11.38
CA TYR A 148 4.74 2.24 -11.28
C TYR A 148 4.08 2.45 -12.66
N GLU A 149 4.68 1.90 -13.73
CA GLU A 149 4.09 1.82 -15.06
C GLU A 149 3.24 0.56 -15.21
N GLY A 150 2.08 0.69 -15.85
CA GLY A 150 0.92 -0.21 -15.70
C GLY A 150 -0.16 0.50 -14.89
N PRO A 151 -1.41 -0.02 -14.76
CA PRO A 151 -2.34 0.59 -13.83
C PRO A 151 -1.72 0.44 -12.45
N GLY A 152 -1.08 1.50 -11.95
CA GLY A 152 -0.94 1.70 -10.52
C GLY A 152 -2.32 1.47 -9.90
N PRO A 153 -2.42 1.13 -8.61
CA PRO A 153 -3.69 1.01 -7.94
C PRO A 153 -4.49 2.23 -8.32
N LYS A 154 -5.51 2.01 -9.15
CA LYS A 154 -6.29 3.10 -9.70
C LYS A 154 -6.81 3.82 -8.47
N PRO A 155 -6.90 5.16 -8.46
CA PRO A 155 -7.75 5.83 -7.51
C PRO A 155 -9.07 5.07 -7.54
N VAL A 156 -9.31 4.26 -6.50
CA VAL A 156 -10.52 3.47 -6.45
C VAL A 156 -11.56 4.54 -6.18
N PRO A 157 -12.44 4.81 -7.14
CA PRO A 157 -13.35 5.93 -6.99
C PRO A 157 -14.17 5.63 -5.74
N GLN A 158 -14.16 6.52 -4.75
CA GLN A 158 -14.85 6.27 -3.47
C GLN A 158 -16.32 5.90 -3.71
N PHE A 159 -16.88 6.38 -4.82
CA PHE A 159 -18.20 6.03 -5.28
C PHE A 159 -18.20 5.65 -6.75
N ALA A 160 -19.12 4.77 -7.12
CA ALA A 160 -19.44 4.50 -8.51
C ALA A 160 -20.96 4.49 -8.67
N MET A 161 -21.42 4.67 -9.91
CA MET A 161 -22.81 4.55 -10.30
C MET A 161 -23.01 3.27 -11.10
N THR A 162 -24.03 2.48 -10.77
CA THR A 162 -24.37 1.28 -11.54
C THR A 162 -24.90 1.64 -12.92
N THR A 163 -24.37 0.99 -13.96
CA THR A 163 -24.73 1.22 -15.37
C THR A 163 -24.71 -0.10 -16.14
N ALA A 164 -25.54 -0.23 -17.17
CA ALA A 164 -25.51 -1.36 -18.08
C ALA A 164 -26.09 -0.95 -19.45
N PRO A 165 -25.65 -1.56 -20.56
CA PRO A 165 -26.20 -1.31 -21.89
C PRO A 165 -27.64 -1.83 -22.05
N SER A 166 -28.04 -2.81 -21.23
CA SER A 166 -29.39 -3.37 -21.21
C SER A 166 -29.75 -3.93 -19.83
N GLY A 167 -31.04 -4.15 -19.57
CA GLY A 167 -31.56 -4.58 -18.27
C GLY A 167 -31.85 -3.43 -17.31
N SER A 168 -32.23 -3.77 -16.08
CA SER A 168 -32.65 -2.80 -15.05
C SER A 168 -31.82 -2.84 -13.77
N THR A 169 -30.92 -3.83 -13.61
CA THR A 169 -30.14 -4.02 -12.38
C THR A 169 -28.74 -4.58 -12.64
N VAL A 170 -27.82 -4.37 -11.70
CA VAL A 170 -26.48 -4.99 -11.62
C VAL A 170 -26.44 -5.94 -10.42
N ASN A 171 -25.86 -7.13 -10.59
CA ASN A 171 -25.76 -8.12 -9.52
C ASN A 171 -24.60 -7.80 -8.56
N LEU A 172 -24.92 -7.64 -7.27
CA LEU A 172 -23.96 -7.68 -6.17
C LEU A 172 -23.77 -9.14 -5.72
N ARG A 173 -22.57 -9.68 -5.86
CA ARG A 173 -22.28 -11.11 -5.62
C ARG A 173 -21.44 -11.34 -4.38
N LYS A 174 -21.53 -12.54 -3.81
CA LYS A 174 -20.77 -12.93 -2.61
C LYS A 174 -19.26 -13.03 -2.85
N SER A 175 -18.86 -13.49 -4.04
CA SER A 175 -17.46 -13.64 -4.45
C SER A 175 -17.30 -13.23 -5.92
N PRO A 176 -16.07 -12.94 -6.38
CA PRO A 176 -15.77 -12.73 -7.79
C PRO A 176 -16.15 -13.98 -8.61
N GLY A 177 -17.11 -13.86 -9.54
CA GLY A 177 -17.50 -14.97 -10.42
C GLY A 177 -18.92 -14.84 -10.98
N LYS A 178 -19.10 -15.21 -12.26
CA LYS A 178 -20.42 -15.18 -12.92
C LYS A 178 -21.42 -16.16 -12.30
N ASP A 179 -20.93 -17.24 -11.70
CA ASP A 179 -21.73 -18.28 -11.04
C ASP A 179 -21.84 -18.08 -9.52
N SER A 180 -21.22 -17.03 -8.98
CA SER A 180 -21.32 -16.73 -7.54
C SER A 180 -22.74 -16.33 -7.16
N VAL A 181 -23.15 -16.73 -5.95
CA VAL A 181 -24.40 -16.32 -5.31
C VAL A 181 -24.61 -14.81 -5.42
N VAL A 182 -25.78 -14.41 -5.93
CA VAL A 182 -26.24 -13.02 -5.99
C VAL A 182 -26.82 -12.64 -4.64
N LEU A 183 -26.16 -11.71 -3.94
CA LEU A 183 -26.62 -11.16 -2.66
C LEU A 183 -27.73 -10.13 -2.87
N ARG A 184 -27.60 -9.29 -3.90
CA ARG A 184 -28.59 -8.27 -4.28
C ARG A 184 -28.58 -7.99 -5.77
N ARG A 185 -29.70 -7.49 -6.29
CA ARG A 185 -29.83 -6.84 -7.60
C ARG A 185 -30.01 -5.35 -7.38
N VAL A 186 -29.03 -4.55 -7.75
CA VAL A 186 -29.01 -3.11 -7.50
C VAL A 186 -29.51 -2.38 -8.75
N PRO A 187 -30.54 -1.52 -8.66
CA PRO A 187 -31.07 -0.76 -9.80
C PRO A 187 -30.00 0.06 -10.53
N LEU A 188 -30.13 0.26 -11.84
CA LEU A 188 -29.27 1.17 -12.59
C LEU A 188 -29.41 2.62 -12.09
N GLY A 189 -28.33 3.40 -12.15
CA GLY A 189 -28.28 4.77 -11.64
C GLY A 189 -28.00 4.90 -10.14
N GLU A 190 -27.98 3.80 -9.40
CA GLU A 190 -27.68 3.81 -7.97
C GLU A 190 -26.20 4.05 -7.67
N LYS A 191 -25.95 4.75 -6.56
CA LYS A 191 -24.61 5.04 -6.06
C LYS A 191 -24.13 3.94 -5.11
N VAL A 192 -22.96 3.37 -5.38
CA VAL A 192 -22.30 2.37 -4.53
C VAL A 192 -20.99 2.93 -3.97
N ASN A 193 -20.58 2.46 -2.79
CA ASN A 193 -19.29 2.79 -2.20
C ASN A 193 -18.26 1.73 -2.63
N VAL A 194 -17.20 2.13 -3.33
CA VAL A 194 -16.16 1.18 -3.76
C VAL A 194 -15.12 1.05 -2.67
N LEU A 195 -14.93 -0.18 -2.21
CA LEU A 195 -14.05 -0.52 -1.10
C LEU A 195 -12.68 -1.01 -1.58
N GLU A 196 -12.66 -1.71 -2.73
CA GLU A 196 -11.45 -2.29 -3.29
C GLU A 196 -11.61 -2.52 -4.80
N ASP A 197 -10.57 -2.20 -5.57
CA ASP A 197 -10.36 -2.71 -6.93
C ASP A 197 -9.76 -4.12 -6.78
N ALA A 198 -10.64 -5.14 -6.71
CA ALA A 198 -10.23 -6.47 -6.29
C ALA A 198 -9.41 -7.19 -7.37
N ASP A 199 -9.80 -7.02 -8.64
CA ASP A 199 -9.08 -7.45 -9.84
C ASP A 199 -9.53 -6.65 -11.08
N ASP A 200 -8.99 -6.97 -12.26
CA ASP A 200 -9.31 -6.26 -13.51
C ASP A 200 -10.79 -6.31 -13.92
N THR A 201 -11.57 -7.24 -13.36
CA THR A 201 -12.97 -7.52 -13.69
C THR A 201 -13.94 -7.17 -12.56
N TRP A 202 -13.51 -7.23 -11.30
CA TRP A 202 -14.40 -7.12 -10.13
C TRP A 202 -13.97 -6.04 -9.15
N TRP A 203 -14.95 -5.24 -8.73
CA TRP A 203 -14.82 -4.32 -7.61
C TRP A 203 -15.54 -4.85 -6.40
N ARG A 204 -14.88 -4.77 -5.24
CA ARG A 204 -15.56 -4.96 -3.95
C ARG A 204 -16.26 -3.66 -3.60
N VAL A 205 -17.57 -3.72 -3.49
CA VAL A 205 -18.43 -2.56 -3.23
C VAL A 205 -19.32 -2.81 -2.03
N ARG A 206 -19.83 -1.71 -1.47
CA ARG A 206 -20.91 -1.71 -0.49
C ARG A 206 -22.09 -0.92 -1.05
N TYR A 207 -23.25 -1.57 -1.03
CA TYR A 207 -24.55 -0.95 -1.30
C TYR A 207 -25.43 -1.17 -0.07
N ASP A 208 -25.92 -0.07 0.52
CA ASP A 208 -26.48 -0.04 1.88
C ASP A 208 -25.58 -0.77 2.90
N ASN A 209 -26.14 -1.79 3.56
CA ASN A 209 -25.46 -2.63 4.55
C ASN A 209 -24.91 -3.93 3.96
N THR A 210 -24.92 -4.10 2.63
CA THR A 210 -24.44 -5.32 1.97
C THR A 210 -23.11 -5.06 1.28
N THR A 211 -22.08 -5.82 1.63
CA THR A 211 -20.77 -5.82 0.95
C THR A 211 -20.65 -7.06 0.07
N GLY A 212 -20.17 -6.86 -1.15
CA GLY A 212 -19.96 -7.93 -2.12
C GLY A 212 -19.12 -7.46 -3.29
N TYR A 213 -19.19 -8.19 -4.38
CA TYR A 213 -18.43 -7.96 -5.60
C TYR A 213 -19.37 -7.64 -6.76
N MET A 214 -19.07 -6.58 -7.50
CA MET A 214 -19.75 -6.20 -8.73
C MET A 214 -18.75 -6.15 -9.88
N MET A 215 -19.18 -6.50 -11.09
CA MET A 215 -18.31 -6.38 -12.24
C MET A 215 -18.04 -4.92 -12.57
N ARG A 216 -16.77 -4.62 -12.81
CA ARG A 216 -16.27 -3.28 -13.10
C ARG A 216 -16.88 -2.67 -14.36
N GLU A 217 -17.20 -3.49 -15.37
CA GLU A 217 -17.83 -3.03 -16.61
C GLU A 217 -19.22 -2.38 -16.38
N PHE A 218 -19.88 -2.73 -15.26
CA PHE A 218 -21.20 -2.18 -14.90
C PHE A 218 -21.13 -1.05 -13.87
N LEU A 219 -19.94 -0.50 -13.65
CA LEU A 219 -19.71 0.58 -12.70
C LEU A 219 -19.04 1.76 -13.39
N LYS A 220 -19.70 2.92 -13.35
CA LYS A 220 -19.14 4.20 -13.78
C LYS A 220 -18.58 4.92 -12.56
N ALA A 221 -17.27 5.07 -12.49
CA ALA A 221 -16.59 5.88 -11.48
C ALA A 221 -17.21 7.29 -11.39
N LEU A 222 -17.40 7.80 -10.16
CA LEU A 222 -17.81 9.17 -9.87
C LEU A 222 -16.64 10.00 -9.33
#